data_AF-A0A8W8MH40-F1
#
_entry.id   AF-A0A8W8MH40-F1
#
_cell.length_a   1.000
_cell.length_b   1.000
_cell.length_c   1.000
_cell.angle_alpha   90.00
_cell.angle_beta   90.00
_cell.angle_gamma   90.00
#
_symmetry.space_group_name_H-M   'P 1'
#
loop_
_entity.id
_entity.type
_entity.pdbx_description
1 polymer ?
#
loop_
_entity_poly.entity_id
_entity_poly.type
_entity_poly.pdbx_seq_one_letter_code
_entity_poly.pdbx_strand_id
1 'polypeptide(L)'
;NPQDLDRTVGINTGHVGTSDFTLEEKDRSFAVAQGYKSTMTFLKYFAAKEELLKNADESLRKRIRSLSTNREDDVKEEDENDDDTHDDVIKGNNE
;
A
#
# COMPACT_ATOMS: atom_id res chain seq x y z
N ASN A 1 -16.52 -0.88 5.39
CA ASN A 1 -17.68 -1.47 4.69
C ASN A 1 -17.14 -2.43 3.63
N PRO A 2 -17.59 -3.68 3.47
CA PRO A 2 -16.96 -4.66 2.55
C PRO A 2 -16.85 -4.17 1.10
N GLN A 3 -17.76 -3.28 0.69
CA GLN A 3 -17.73 -2.66 -0.64
C GLN A 3 -16.58 -1.65 -0.83
N ASP A 4 -15.93 -1.22 0.26
CA ASP A 4 -14.80 -0.28 0.20
C ASP A 4 -13.53 -0.97 -0.30
N LEU A 5 -13.42 -2.29 -0.11
CA LEU A 5 -12.22 -3.06 -0.44
C LEU A 5 -11.90 -2.97 -1.94
N ASP A 6 -12.91 -3.18 -2.78
CA ASP A 6 -12.79 -3.16 -4.25
C ASP A 6 -12.48 -1.76 -4.83
N ARG A 7 -12.59 -0.70 -4.03
CA ARG A 7 -12.29 0.69 -4.41
C ARG A 7 -11.09 1.27 -3.65
N THR A 8 -10.41 0.47 -2.84
CA THR A 8 -9.23 0.89 -2.08
C THR A 8 -7.99 0.84 -2.97
N VAL A 9 -7.15 1.88 -2.87
CA VAL A 9 -5.85 1.92 -3.54
C VAL A 9 -4.78 2.06 -2.46
N GLY A 10 -3.94 1.03 -2.34
CA GLY A 10 -2.74 1.12 -1.51
C GLY A 10 -1.69 2.02 -2.16
N ILE A 11 -1.08 2.90 -1.37
CA ILE A 11 0.04 3.74 -1.81
C ILE A 11 1.28 3.30 -1.05
N ASN A 12 2.30 2.89 -1.79
CA ASN A 12 3.60 2.58 -1.19
C ASN A 12 4.32 3.90 -0.86
N THR A 13 4.45 4.20 0.43
CA THR A 13 5.16 5.39 0.93
C THR A 13 6.67 5.18 1.04
N GLY A 14 7.15 3.94 0.87
CA GLY A 14 8.57 3.60 0.88
C GLY A 14 9.23 4.01 2.19
N HIS A 15 10.25 4.86 2.09
CA HIS A 15 11.00 5.40 3.22
C HIS A 15 10.30 6.56 3.94
N VAL A 16 9.14 7.02 3.46
CA VAL A 16 8.37 8.09 4.09
C VAL A 16 7.57 7.53 5.26
N GLY A 17 8.08 7.77 6.47
CA GLY A 17 7.46 7.36 7.73
C GLY A 17 6.44 8.35 8.26
N THR A 18 5.60 7.90 9.20
CA THR A 18 4.57 8.74 9.85
C THR A 18 5.13 9.70 10.89
N SER A 19 6.35 9.44 11.39
CA SER A 19 7.05 10.27 12.36
C SER A 19 8.05 11.25 11.74
N ASP A 20 8.12 11.34 10.40
CA ASP A 20 8.91 12.36 9.73
C ASP A 20 8.16 13.70 9.73
N PHE A 21 8.46 14.52 10.73
CA PHE A 21 7.89 15.87 10.87
C PHE A 21 8.59 16.90 9.97
N THR A 22 9.66 16.50 9.30
CA THR A 22 10.51 17.35 8.46
C THR A 22 10.55 16.83 7.02
N LEU A 23 9.39 16.44 6.51
CA LEU A 23 9.23 15.87 5.17
C LEU A 23 9.95 16.70 4.10
N GLU A 24 10.97 16.14 3.47
CA GLU A 24 11.72 16.87 2.45
C GLU A 24 10.90 17.01 1.16
N GLU A 25 11.31 17.93 0.28
CA GLU A 25 10.63 18.13 -1.01
C GLU A 25 10.67 16.88 -1.89
N LYS A 26 11.74 16.11 -1.80
CA LYS A 26 11.90 14.85 -2.56
C LYS A 26 10.94 13.78 -2.04
N ASP A 27 10.75 13.70 -0.73
CA ASP A 27 9.87 12.73 -0.09
C ASP A 27 8.40 13.02 -0.42
N ARG A 28 8.01 14.30 -0.36
CA ARG A 28 6.71 14.75 -0.88
C ARG A 28 6.50 14.35 -2.33
N SER A 29 7.48 14.68 -3.17
CA SER A 29 7.40 14.40 -4.62
C SER A 29 7.30 12.90 -4.90
N PHE A 30 8.02 12.08 -4.13
CA PHE A 30 7.96 10.63 -4.20
C PHE A 30 6.57 10.10 -3.82
N ALA A 31 6.05 10.48 -2.65
CA ALA A 31 4.75 10.02 -2.17
C ALA A 31 3.62 10.39 -3.15
N VAL A 32 3.64 11.61 -3.69
CA VAL A 32 2.68 12.06 -4.71
C VAL A 32 2.80 11.23 -5.99
N ALA A 33 4.02 10.97 -6.46
CA ALA A 33 4.24 10.15 -7.65
C ALA A 33 3.75 8.70 -7.46
N GLN A 34 3.95 8.11 -6.28
CA GLN A 34 3.45 6.78 -5.94
C GLN A 34 1.92 6.75 -5.90
N GLY A 35 1.30 7.77 -5.29
CA GLY A 35 -0.15 7.92 -5.30
C GLY A 35 -0.72 8.01 -6.72
N TYR A 36 -0.10 8.82 -7.58
CA TYR A 36 -0.50 8.96 -8.98
C TYR A 36 -0.40 7.63 -9.74
N LYS A 37 0.75 6.92 -9.64
CA LYS A 37 0.97 5.64 -10.32
C LYS A 37 -0.02 4.57 -9.86
N SER A 38 -0.22 4.44 -8.56
CA SER A 38 -1.11 3.45 -7.96
C SER A 38 -2.56 3.70 -8.38
N THR A 39 -3.00 4.96 -8.32
CA THR A 39 -4.35 5.36 -8.72
C THR A 39 -4.57 5.18 -10.22
N MET A 40 -3.63 5.59 -11.08
CA MET A 40 -3.79 5.37 -12.52
C MET A 40 -3.84 3.90 -12.90
N THR A 41 -3.05 3.06 -12.22
CA THR A 41 -3.08 1.61 -12.43
C THR A 41 -4.42 1.03 -12.02
N PHE A 42 -4.94 1.43 -10.85
CA PHE A 42 -6.26 1.06 -10.40
C PHE A 42 -7.35 1.47 -11.40
N LEU A 43 -7.35 2.72 -11.87
CA LEU A 43 -8.35 3.21 -12.83
C LEU A 43 -8.30 2.46 -14.16
N LYS A 44 -7.10 2.17 -14.68
CA LYS A 44 -6.93 1.35 -15.89
C LYS A 44 -7.49 -0.05 -15.71
N TYR A 45 -7.16 -0.69 -14.58
CA TYR A 45 -7.70 -2.00 -14.23
C TYR A 45 -9.24 -1.96 -14.09
N PHE A 46 -9.76 -0.95 -13.41
CA PHE A 46 -11.19 -0.79 -13.17
C PHE A 46 -11.97 -0.59 -14.49
N ALA A 47 -11.49 0.30 -15.36
CA ALA A 47 -12.10 0.53 -16.67
C ALA A 47 -12.08 -0.75 -17.53
N ALA A 48 -10.95 -1.46 -17.56
CA ALA A 48 -10.83 -2.72 -18.29
C ALA A 48 -11.73 -3.81 -17.70
N LYS A 49 -11.84 -3.91 -16.36
CA LYS A 49 -12.74 -4.85 -15.67
C LYS A 49 -14.20 -4.57 -16.05
N GLU A 50 -14.62 -3.31 -16.04
CA GLU A 50 -15.98 -2.91 -16.43
C GLU A 50 -16.29 -3.22 -17.91
N GLU A 51 -15.33 -2.99 -18.81
CA GLU A 51 -15.48 -3.32 -20.23
C GLU A 51 -15.56 -4.83 -20.46
N LEU A 52 -14.67 -5.60 -19.84
CA LEU A 52 -14.70 -7.06 -19.88
C LEU A 52 -16.02 -7.59 -19.33
N LEU A 53 -16.49 -7.04 -18.20
CA LEU A 53 -17.76 -7.45 -17.63
C LEU A 53 -18.93 -7.16 -18.58
N LYS A 54 -18.97 -6.05 -19.30
CA LYS A 54 -20.06 -5.77 -20.26
C LYS A 54 -20.11 -6.79 -21.40
N ASN A 55 -18.95 -7.24 -21.88
CA ASN A 55 -18.82 -8.09 -23.05
C ASN A 55 -18.64 -9.59 -22.73
N ALA A 56 -18.45 -9.95 -21.46
CA ALA A 56 -18.20 -11.33 -21.03
C ALA A 56 -19.48 -12.18 -21.02
N ASP A 57 -19.30 -13.47 -21.34
CA ASP A 57 -20.30 -14.50 -21.06
C ASP A 57 -20.44 -14.73 -19.53
N GLU A 58 -21.52 -15.38 -19.11
CA GLU A 58 -21.78 -15.59 -17.67
C GLU A 58 -20.70 -16.42 -16.97
N SER A 59 -20.05 -17.32 -17.71
CA SER A 59 -18.95 -18.14 -17.19
C SER A 59 -17.74 -17.29 -16.80
N LEU A 60 -17.31 -16.38 -17.67
CA LEU A 60 -16.22 -15.44 -17.41
C LEU A 60 -16.57 -14.43 -16.33
N ARG A 61 -17.81 -13.91 -16.31
CA ARG A 61 -18.28 -13.01 -15.24
C ARG A 61 -18.18 -13.66 -13.87
N LYS A 62 -18.62 -14.92 -13.77
CA LYS A 62 -18.56 -15.70 -12.52
C LYS A 62 -17.11 -15.95 -12.08
N ARG A 63 -16.20 -16.22 -13.02
CA ARG A 63 -14.77 -16.45 -12.75
C ARG A 63 -14.05 -15.18 -12.31
N ILE A 64 -14.34 -14.03 -12.93
CA ILE A 64 -13.80 -12.72 -12.52
C ILE A 64 -14.25 -12.38 -11.10
N ARG A 65 -15.54 -12.60 -10.79
CA ARG A 65 -16.07 -12.37 -9.44
C ARG A 65 -15.36 -13.23 -8.39
N SER A 66 -15.17 -14.52 -8.65
CA SER A 66 -14.50 -15.42 -7.71
C SER A 66 -13.02 -15.09 -7.47
N LEU A 67 -12.34 -14.55 -8.49
CA LEU A 67 -10.93 -14.13 -8.34
C LEU A 67 -10.78 -12.82 -7.54
N SER A 68 -11.83 -11.98 -7.51
CA SER A 68 -11.85 -10.76 -6.70
C SER A 68 -11.92 -11.07 -5.20
N THR A 69 -12.60 -12.17 -4.82
CA THR A 69 -12.80 -12.56 -3.41
C THR A 69 -11.63 -13.35 -2.80
N ASN A 70 -10.73 -13.91 -3.60
CA ASN A 70 -9.71 -14.86 -3.10
C ASN A 70 -8.32 -14.24 -2.89
N ARG A 71 -8.17 -12.92 -2.98
CA ARG A 71 -6.86 -12.24 -2.80
C ARG A 71 -6.55 -11.86 -1.35
N GLU A 72 -7.35 -12.30 -0.39
CA GLU A 72 -7.25 -11.85 1.00
C GLU A 72 -6.22 -12.61 1.87
N ASP A 73 -5.63 -13.72 1.43
CA ASP A 73 -4.73 -14.51 2.29
C ASP A 73 -3.37 -14.75 1.59
N ASP A 74 -2.33 -13.98 1.97
CA ASP A 74 -0.90 -14.35 1.99
C ASP A 74 0.04 -13.11 2.01
N VAL A 75 -0.25 -12.11 2.85
CA VAL A 75 0.81 -11.20 3.33
C VAL A 75 1.05 -11.58 4.78
N LYS A 76 2.03 -12.45 5.01
CA LYS A 76 2.58 -12.63 6.35
C LYS A 76 3.34 -11.35 6.65
N GLU A 77 2.82 -10.54 7.56
CA GLU A 77 3.60 -9.49 8.20
C GLU A 77 4.65 -10.21 9.05
N GLU A 78 5.88 -10.27 8.55
CA GLU A 78 7.03 -10.59 9.37
C GLU A 78 7.37 -9.32 10.16
N ASP A 79 7.00 -9.32 11.45
CA ASP A 79 7.43 -8.31 12.42
C ASP A 79 8.96 -8.38 12.54
N GLU A 80 9.67 -7.49 11.84
CA GLU A 80 11.07 -7.18 12.14
C GLU A 80 11.13 -6.39 13.46
N ASN A 81 11.17 -7.14 14.58
CA ASN A 81 11.64 -6.61 15.85
C ASN A 81 13.18 -6.52 15.80
N ASP A 82 13.71 -5.41 15.29
CA ASP A 82 15.11 -5.04 15.53
C ASP A 82 15.16 -4.07 16.72
N ASP A 83 15.29 -4.68 17.90
CA ASP A 83 15.80 -4.10 19.13
C ASP A 83 17.30 -3.85 18.97
N ASP A 84 17.68 -2.61 18.63
CA ASP A 84 19.06 -2.15 18.77
C ASP A 84 19.13 -1.04 19.84
N THR A 85 19.49 -1.50 21.03
CA THR A 85 19.98 -0.79 22.21
C THR A 85 20.65 0.57 21.93
N HIS A 86 20.09 1.64 22.51
CA HIS A 86 20.82 2.88 22.75
C HIS A 86 21.82 2.70 23.90
N ASP A 87 23.08 2.46 23.56
CA ASP A 87 24.20 2.56 24.50
C ASP A 87 25.06 3.76 24.09
N ASP A 88 24.84 4.91 24.71
CA ASP A 88 25.88 5.92 24.87
C ASP A 88 25.71 6.64 26.21
N VAL A 89 26.45 6.10 27.17
CA VAL A 89 26.65 6.59 28.53
C VAL A 89 27.28 7.98 28.48
N ILE A 90 26.48 9.03 28.68
CA ILE A 90 27.02 10.34 29.08
C ILE A 90 27.55 10.19 30.51
N LYS A 91 28.86 9.96 30.64
CA LYS A 91 29.57 9.99 31.93
C LYS A 91 29.41 11.37 32.55
N GLY A 92 28.72 11.38 33.68
CA GLY A 92 28.57 12.55 34.53
C GLY A 92 29.90 13.10 35.01
N ASN A 93 29.93 14.42 35.10
CA ASN A 93 30.88 15.21 35.86
C ASN A 93 31.01 14.68 37.29
N ASN A 94 32.24 14.60 37.81
CA ASN A 94 32.60 14.82 39.21
C ASN A 94 34.13 14.71 39.36
N GLU A 95 34.82 15.86 39.38
CA GLU A 95 35.74 16.34 40.44
C GLU A 95 36.45 17.63 40.00
#